data_AF-A0A382EBH7-F1
#
_entry.id   AF-A0A382EBH7-F1
#
_cell.length_a   1.000
_cell.length_b   1.000
_cell.length_c   1.000
_cell.angle_alpha   90.00
_cell.angle_beta   90.00
_cell.angle_gamma   90.00
#
_symmetry.space_group_name_H-M   'P 1'
#
loop_
_entity.id
_entity.type
_entity.pdbx_description
1 polymer ?
#
loop_
_entity_poly.entity_id
_entity_poly.type
_entity_poly.pdbx_seq_one_letter_code
_entity_poly.pdbx_strand_id
1 'polypeptide(L)'
;LIHPNPLSSSHCVVIHSGPTFRESHDRTNSLQNPKLPDWAIRDLNQPPNGESAGKVVAADFFDERRQLKQTPIHTIKETSPE
;
A
#
# COMPACT_ATOMS: atom_id res chain seq x y z
N LEU A 1 -11.91 -6.07 -5.83
CA LEU A 1 -12.65 -5.09 -6.66
C LEU A 1 -11.63 -4.07 -7.18
N ILE A 2 -11.61 -3.76 -8.49
CA ILE A 2 -10.64 -2.83 -9.09
C ILE A 2 -11.42 -1.67 -9.73
N HIS A 3 -11.07 -0.43 -9.37
CA HIS A 3 -11.68 0.79 -9.90
C HIS A 3 -10.62 1.74 -10.45
N PRO A 4 -10.93 2.52 -11.50
CA PRO A 4 -10.07 3.63 -11.90
C PRO A 4 -10.03 4.67 -10.79
N ASN A 5 -8.87 5.29 -10.58
CA ASN A 5 -8.78 6.42 -9.65
C ASN A 5 -9.48 7.65 -10.27
N PRO A 6 -10.55 8.20 -9.64
CA PRO A 6 -11.28 9.35 -10.19
C PRO A 6 -10.44 10.63 -10.29
N LEU A 7 -9.30 10.69 -9.58
CA LEU A 7 -8.38 11.83 -9.59
C LEU A 7 -7.21 11.63 -10.55
N SER A 8 -7.00 10.42 -11.09
CA SER A 8 -5.91 10.14 -12.02
C SER A 8 -6.17 8.90 -12.86
N SER A 9 -6.32 9.07 -14.17
CA SER A 9 -6.61 7.98 -15.12
C SER A 9 -5.47 6.96 -15.29
N SER A 10 -4.24 7.30 -14.88
CA SER A 10 -3.09 6.40 -14.92
C SER A 10 -2.96 5.51 -13.69
N HIS A 11 -3.83 5.66 -12.69
CA HIS A 11 -3.78 4.91 -11.44
C HIS A 11 -5.10 4.18 -11.17
N CYS A 12 -5.04 3.09 -10.41
CA CYS A 12 -6.23 2.34 -10.00
C CYS A 12 -6.29 2.18 -8.48
N VAL A 13 -7.51 2.05 -7.96
CA VAL A 13 -7.80 1.74 -6.56
C VAL A 13 -8.27 0.29 -6.51
N VAL A 14 -7.61 -0.52 -5.69
CA VAL A 14 -7.98 -1.91 -5.45
C VAL A 14 -8.49 -2.05 -4.03
N ILE A 15 -9.71 -2.55 -3.88
CA ILE A 15 -10.25 -2.92 -2.58
C ILE A 15 -10.05 -4.42 -2.39
N HIS A 16 -9.36 -4.78 -1.30
CA HIS A 16 -9.03 -6.13 -0.91
C HIS A 16 -9.46 -6.38 0.53
N SER A 17 -10.24 -7.44 0.76
CA SER A 17 -10.75 -7.81 2.10
C SER A 17 -10.08 -9.06 2.68
N GLY A 18 -9.14 -9.67 1.95
CA GLY A 18 -8.42 -10.88 2.37
C GLY A 18 -6.98 -10.62 2.83
N PRO A 19 -6.28 -11.67 3.29
CA PRO A 19 -4.82 -11.65 3.45
C PRO A 19 -4.11 -11.68 2.09
N THR A 20 -2.99 -10.96 1.97
CA THR A 20 -2.12 -11.04 0.78
C THR A 20 -1.19 -12.24 0.92
N PHE A 21 -1.37 -13.27 0.10
CA PHE A 21 -0.48 -14.44 0.05
C PHE A 21 0.55 -14.31 -1.08
N ARG A 22 1.72 -14.94 -0.88
CA ARG A 22 2.78 -15.09 -1.88
C ARG A 22 3.32 -16.52 -1.85
N GLU A 23 4.06 -16.89 -2.88
CA GLU A 23 4.57 -18.26 -3.05
C GLU A 23 5.39 -18.76 -1.85
N SER A 24 6.16 -17.89 -1.20
CA SER A 24 6.91 -18.28 0.00
C SER A 24 6.06 -18.49 1.26
N HIS A 25 4.81 -18.03 1.27
CA HIS A 25 3.96 -18.01 2.46
C HIS A 25 2.96 -19.18 2.51
N ASP A 26 3.02 -20.09 1.54
CA ASP A 26 2.12 -21.25 1.46
C ASP A 26 2.62 -22.49 2.24
N ARG A 27 3.86 -22.46 2.72
CA ARG A 27 4.55 -23.66 3.25
C ARG A 27 4.09 -24.08 4.64
N THR A 28 3.71 -23.12 5.48
CA THR A 28 3.27 -23.38 6.85
C THR A 28 2.16 -22.42 7.25
N ASN A 29 1.27 -22.88 8.13
CA ASN A 29 0.21 -22.04 8.69
C ASN A 29 0.76 -20.79 9.40
N SER A 30 1.96 -20.87 9.97
CA SER A 30 2.61 -19.72 10.63
C SER A 30 2.99 -18.58 9.67
N LEU A 31 3.13 -18.86 8.37
CA LEU A 31 3.47 -17.86 7.36
C LEU A 31 2.26 -17.16 6.76
N GLN A 32 1.05 -17.67 7.03
CA GLN A 32 -0.23 -17.15 6.54
C GLN A 32 -0.77 -15.99 7.39
N ASN A 33 0.07 -15.00 7.68
CA ASN A 33 -0.31 -13.79 8.41
C ASN A 33 -0.54 -12.60 7.45
N PRO A 34 -1.32 -11.57 7.85
CA PRO A 34 -1.47 -10.35 7.06
C PRO A 34 -0.11 -9.69 6.78
N LYS A 35 0.16 -9.37 5.50
CA LYS A 35 1.44 -8.79 5.04
C LYS A 35 1.37 -7.29 4.74
N LEU A 36 0.17 -6.71 4.82
CA LEU A 36 -0.08 -5.30 4.59
C LEU A 36 -1.00 -4.76 5.70
N PRO A 37 -0.90 -3.46 6.01
CA PRO A 37 -1.86 -2.79 6.87
C PRO A 37 -3.15 -2.47 6.09
N ASP A 38 -4.02 -1.63 6.65
CA ASP A 38 -5.33 -1.31 6.05
C ASP A 38 -5.24 -0.68 4.66
N TRP A 39 -4.18 0.09 4.39
CA TRP A 39 -3.90 0.63 3.05
C TRP A 39 -2.40 0.67 2.76
N ALA A 40 -2.06 0.52 1.48
CA ALA A 40 -0.69 0.65 0.99
C ALA A 40 -0.66 1.19 -0.44
N ILE A 41 0.32 2.03 -0.74
CA ILE A 41 0.67 2.46 -2.10
C ILE A 41 1.84 1.61 -2.57
N ARG A 42 1.67 0.98 -3.74
CA ARG A 42 2.69 0.12 -4.35
C ARG A 42 3.29 0.79 -5.58
N ASP A 43 4.62 0.69 -5.70
CA ASP A 43 5.31 1.02 -6.95
C ASP A 43 5.23 -0.18 -7.89
N LEU A 44 4.63 0.04 -9.07
CA LEU A 44 4.48 -0.99 -10.09
C LEU A 44 5.75 -1.20 -10.93
N ASN A 45 6.74 -0.30 -10.80
CA ASN A 45 8.01 -0.43 -11.52
C ASN A 45 8.93 -1.50 -10.89
N GLN A 46 8.67 -1.89 -9.63
CA GLN A 46 9.35 -3.02 -9.02
C GLN A 46 8.50 -4.30 -9.17
N PRO A 47 8.99 -5.32 -9.89
CA PRO A 47 8.24 -6.56 -10.05
C PRO A 47 8.07 -7.28 -8.70
N PRO A 48 6.97 -8.02 -8.51
CA PRO A 48 6.78 -8.87 -7.34
C PRO A 48 7.78 -10.03 -7.32
N ASN A 49 7.96 -10.64 -6.15
CA ASN A 49 8.71 -11.88 -5.95
C ASN A 49 7.97 -12.80 -4.96
N GLY A 50 8.58 -13.94 -4.61
CA GLY A 50 8.00 -14.94 -3.71
C GLY A 50 7.68 -14.44 -2.29
N GLU A 51 8.28 -13.33 -1.86
CA GLU A 51 8.07 -12.75 -0.52
C GLU A 51 7.19 -11.51 -0.53
N SER A 52 7.27 -10.68 -1.57
CA SER A 52 6.58 -9.39 -1.63
C SER A 52 5.92 -9.17 -2.98
N ALA A 53 4.72 -8.58 -2.97
CA ALA A 53 4.02 -8.15 -4.17
C ALA A 53 4.55 -6.82 -4.78
N GLY A 54 5.85 -6.52 -4.61
CA GLY A 54 6.50 -5.29 -5.10
C GLY A 54 6.87 -4.29 -3.99
N LYS A 55 7.31 -3.09 -4.39
CA LYS A 55 7.71 -2.04 -3.43
C LYS A 55 6.48 -1.45 -2.77
N VAL A 56 6.52 -1.27 -1.45
CA VAL A 56 5.56 -0.41 -0.72
C VAL A 56 6.24 0.93 -0.50
N VAL A 57 5.64 2.01 -1.01
CA VAL A 57 6.20 3.37 -0.88
C VAL A 57 5.53 4.18 0.23
N ALA A 58 4.31 3.80 0.62
CA ALA A 58 3.60 4.33 1.77
C ALA A 58 2.58 3.29 2.24
N ALA A 59 2.35 3.19 3.55
CA ALA A 59 1.34 2.34 4.13
C ALA A 59 1.04 2.77 5.57
N ASP A 60 -0.19 2.60 6.03
CA ASP A 60 -0.59 2.83 7.42
C ASP A 60 -1.90 2.10 7.74
N PHE A 61 -2.29 2.15 9.01
CA PHE A 61 -3.57 1.70 9.53
C PHE A 61 -4.54 2.87 9.65
N PHE A 62 -5.82 2.57 9.53
CA PHE A 62 -6.86 3.51 9.92
C PHE A 62 -6.89 3.67 11.44
N ASP A 63 -7.48 4.77 11.91
CA ASP A 63 -7.84 4.89 13.32
C ASP A 63 -9.04 3.99 13.69
N GLU A 64 -9.39 3.98 14.97
CA GLU A 64 -10.53 3.23 15.51
C GLU A 64 -11.89 3.59 14.86
N ARG A 65 -11.97 4.75 14.21
CA ARG A 65 -13.15 5.25 13.48
C ARG A 65 -13.05 5.00 11.98
N ARG A 66 -12.10 4.15 11.54
CA ARG A 66 -11.84 3.81 10.12
C ARG A 66 -11.43 5.02 9.27
N GLN A 67 -10.78 6.02 9.85
CA GLN A 67 -10.32 7.22 9.14
C GLN A 67 -8.82 7.16 8.83
N LEU A 68 -8.42 7.84 7.75
CA LEU A 68 -7.01 8.10 7.47
C LEU A 68 -6.43 8.99 8.57
N LYS A 69 -5.29 8.60 9.12
CA LYS A 69 -4.54 9.47 10.02
C LYS A 69 -4.07 10.68 9.22
N GLN A 70 -4.52 11.86 9.63
CA GLN A 70 -3.99 13.11 9.08
C GLN A 70 -2.57 13.27 9.63
N THR A 71 -1.58 12.84 8.84
CA THR A 71 -0.21 13.27 9.10
C THR A 71 -0.16 14.75 8.75
N PRO A 72 0.20 15.66 9.67
CA PRO A 72 0.36 17.06 9.31
C PRO A 72 1.40 17.13 8.20
N ILE A 73 0.98 17.64 7.03
CA ILE A 73 1.88 17.91 5.91
C ILE A 73 2.82 18.98 6.43
N HIS A 74 4.01 18.61 6.89
CA HIS A 74 5.07 19.58 7.01
C HIS A 74 5.38 20.05 5.59
N THR A 75 4.90 21.26 5.30
CA THR A 75 5.28 22.13 4.21
C THR A 75 6.65 21.75 3.68
N ILE A 76 6.68 21.12 2.51
CA ILE A 76 7.90 21.04 1.71
C ILE A 76 8.23 22.51 1.43
N LYS A 77 9.17 23.08 2.21
CA LYS A 77 9.73 24.39 1.88
C LYS A 77 10.34 24.21 0.49
N GLU A 78 9.73 24.86 -0.50
CA GLU A 78 10.37 25.14 -1.78
C GLU A 78 11.72 25.77 -1.47
N THR A 79 12.78 24.98 -1.59
CA THR A 79 14.14 25.48 -1.61
C THR A 79 14.41 25.79 -3.08
N SER A 80 14.07 27.01 -3.48
CA SER A 80 14.62 27.62 -4.69
C SER A 80 16.10 27.88 -4.44
N PRO A 81 17.04 27.37 -5.24
CA PRO A 81 18.39 27.91 -5.25
C PRO A 81 18.40 29.20 -6.08
N GLU A 82 19.06 30.23 -5.55
CA GLU A 82 19.58 31.38 -6.31
C GLU A 82 20.61 30.94 -7.36
#